data_AF-A0A3R6C8F0-F1
#
_entry.id   AF-A0A3R6C8F0-F1
#
_cell.length_a   1.000
_cell.length_b   1.000
_cell.length_c   1.000
_cell.angle_alpha   90.00
_cell.angle_beta   90.00
_cell.angle_gamma   90.00
#
_symmetry.space_group_name_H-M   'P 1'
#
loop_
_entity.id
_entity.type
_entity.pdbx_description
1 polymer ?
#
loop_
_entity_poly.entity_id
_entity_poly.type
_entity_poly.pdbx_seq_one_letter_code
_entity_poly.pdbx_strand_id
1 'polypeptide(L)'
;MQEKQIKNDKLGNIYKELINIVNSYPDRSPNDVLRNIEFAPSYSMEKFESVIEILNIQIEDYKRQLNFEHLKRERRYDIENQISNREYAIKKINKIRDDYFWAEEKYRKFNKEDKASFDLYAGQEVKNKLIEFNVVKKNTFISGLYVGEDPDSLNNSINKAKEQLIESMRNDLKIEKS
;
A
#
# COMPACT_ATOMS: atom_id res chain seq x y z
N MET A 1 22.41 32.45 3.13
CA MET A 1 21.79 32.14 4.45
C MET A 1 20.29 32.40 4.43
N GLN A 2 19.82 33.55 3.92
CA GLN A 2 18.40 33.89 3.77
C GLN A 2 17.59 32.92 2.88
N GLU A 3 18.09 32.48 1.71
CA GLU A 3 17.34 31.54 0.85
C GLU A 3 17.10 30.17 1.49
N LYS A 4 18.09 29.64 2.23
CA LYS A 4 17.94 28.37 2.98
C LYS A 4 16.86 28.51 4.05
N GLN A 5 16.80 29.67 4.69
CA GLN A 5 15.85 29.97 5.76
C GLN A 5 14.42 30.10 5.20
N ILE A 6 14.25 30.87 4.12
CA ILE A 6 12.97 31.00 3.40
C ILE A 6 12.48 29.63 2.91
N LYS A 7 13.37 28.81 2.34
CA LYS A 7 13.00 27.47 1.86
C LYS A 7 12.57 26.55 3.00
N ASN A 8 13.30 26.55 4.12
CA ASN A 8 12.91 25.80 5.32
C ASN A 8 11.57 26.27 5.88
N ASP A 9 11.32 27.57 5.93
CA ASP A 9 10.06 28.14 6.44
C ASP A 9 8.86 27.77 5.54
N LYS A 10 9.08 27.72 4.22
CA LYS A 10 8.03 27.38 3.25
C LYS A 10 7.79 25.87 3.13
N LEU A 11 8.82 25.04 3.24
CA LEU A 11 8.73 23.61 2.95
C LEU A 11 8.76 22.71 4.18
N GLY A 12 9.25 23.17 5.34
CA GLY A 12 9.45 22.30 6.51
C GLY A 12 8.18 21.56 6.94
N ASN A 13 7.08 22.29 7.06
CA ASN A 13 5.78 21.69 7.42
C ASN A 13 5.19 20.88 6.25
N ILE A 14 5.29 21.37 5.01
CA ILE A 14 4.80 20.69 3.80
C ILE A 14 5.49 19.33 3.64
N TYR A 15 6.81 19.26 3.80
CA TYR A 15 7.56 18.01 3.72
C TYR A 15 7.23 17.11 4.90
N LYS A 16 7.10 17.62 6.11
CA LYS A 16 6.69 16.81 7.27
C LYS A 16 5.31 16.17 7.04
N GLU A 17 4.35 16.93 6.52
CA GLU A 17 3.03 16.41 6.18
C GLU A 17 3.09 15.38 5.05
N LEU A 18 3.83 15.67 3.98
CA LEU A 18 4.01 14.73 2.88
C LEU A 18 4.67 13.43 3.35
N ILE A 19 5.68 13.48 4.24
CA ILE A 19 6.31 12.30 4.84
C ILE A 19 5.27 11.47 5.61
N ASN A 20 4.40 12.11 6.41
CA ASN A 20 3.36 11.40 7.16
C ASN A 20 2.37 10.69 6.21
N ILE A 21 2.00 11.35 5.11
CA ILE A 21 1.12 10.79 4.07
C ILE A 21 1.79 9.63 3.33
N VAL A 22 3.05 9.79 2.95
CA VAL A 22 3.81 8.75 2.23
C VAL A 22 3.99 7.51 3.11
N ASN A 23 4.27 7.69 4.39
CA ASN A 23 4.40 6.60 5.36
C ASN A 23 3.09 5.89 5.68
N SER A 24 1.94 6.53 5.46
CA SER A 24 0.64 5.91 5.72
C SER A 24 0.18 4.93 4.64
N TYR A 25 0.78 4.96 3.45
CA TYR A 25 0.42 4.00 2.42
C TYR A 25 0.82 2.58 2.84
N PRO A 26 -0.02 1.56 2.56
CA PRO A 26 0.31 0.18 2.88
C PRO A 26 1.61 -0.25 2.21
N ASP A 27 2.37 -1.11 2.86
CA ASP A 27 3.59 -1.71 2.32
C ASP A 27 3.34 -3.05 1.61
N ARG A 28 2.07 -3.43 1.39
CA ARG A 28 1.67 -4.66 0.71
C ARG A 28 0.50 -4.39 -0.24
N SER A 29 0.50 -5.06 -1.38
CA SER A 29 -0.67 -5.15 -2.27
C SER A 29 -1.62 -6.26 -1.80
N PRO A 30 -2.91 -6.21 -2.19
CA PRO A 30 -3.80 -7.35 -2.01
C PRO A 30 -3.31 -8.62 -2.70
N ASN A 31 -2.65 -8.51 -3.86
CA ASN A 31 -2.09 -9.68 -4.55
C ASN A 31 -0.94 -10.33 -3.77
N ASP A 32 -0.15 -9.57 -3.01
CA ASP A 32 0.86 -10.14 -2.09
C ASP A 32 0.20 -11.01 -1.01
N VAL A 33 -0.97 -10.63 -0.51
CA VAL A 33 -1.74 -11.43 0.47
C VAL A 33 -2.31 -12.69 -0.19
N LEU A 34 -2.73 -12.58 -1.45
CA LEU A 34 -3.41 -13.64 -2.20
C LEU A 34 -2.46 -14.70 -2.77
N ARG A 35 -1.14 -14.45 -2.79
CA ARG A 35 -0.13 -15.33 -3.40
C ARG A 35 -0.23 -16.80 -2.98
N ASN A 36 -0.60 -17.06 -1.73
CA ASN A 36 -0.67 -18.41 -1.16
C ASN A 36 -2.10 -18.97 -1.07
N ILE A 37 -3.09 -18.29 -1.67
CA ILE A 37 -4.47 -18.75 -1.71
C ILE A 37 -4.69 -19.51 -3.03
N GLU A 38 -5.09 -20.76 -2.93
CA GLU A 38 -5.42 -21.58 -4.11
C GLU A 38 -6.64 -21.00 -4.84
N PHE A 39 -6.57 -20.88 -6.16
CA PHE A 39 -7.60 -20.26 -7.00
C PHE A 39 -8.01 -18.85 -6.49
N ALA A 40 -7.03 -18.06 -6.05
CA ALA A 40 -7.27 -16.70 -5.60
C ALA A 40 -7.89 -15.83 -6.71
N PRO A 41 -8.80 -14.90 -6.35
CA PRO A 41 -9.14 -13.81 -7.25
C PRO A 41 -7.91 -12.94 -7.58
N SER A 42 -7.95 -12.23 -8.69
CA SER A 42 -6.94 -11.23 -9.02
C SER A 42 -7.43 -9.84 -8.63
N TYR A 43 -6.62 -9.12 -7.84
CA TYR A 43 -6.89 -7.72 -7.51
C TYR A 43 -6.38 -6.77 -8.60
N SER A 44 -7.21 -5.80 -8.99
CA SER A 44 -6.84 -4.63 -9.80
C SER A 44 -7.89 -3.52 -9.68
N MET A 45 -7.58 -2.32 -10.15
CA MET A 45 -8.48 -1.16 -10.27
C MET A 45 -9.17 -0.78 -8.95
N GLU A 46 -8.46 -0.84 -7.82
CA GLU A 46 -9.04 -0.58 -6.49
C GLU A 46 -10.26 -1.45 -6.13
N LYS A 47 -10.45 -2.59 -6.81
CA LYS A 47 -11.60 -3.49 -6.58
C LYS A 47 -11.43 -4.38 -5.34
N PHE A 48 -11.19 -3.75 -4.19
CA PHE A 48 -11.09 -4.43 -2.89
C PHE A 48 -12.35 -5.24 -2.58
N GLU A 49 -13.52 -4.63 -2.76
CA GLU A 49 -14.80 -5.27 -2.44
C GLU A 49 -15.06 -6.52 -3.30
N SER A 50 -14.77 -6.46 -4.60
CA SER A 50 -14.93 -7.62 -5.49
C SER A 50 -14.05 -8.80 -5.08
N VAL A 51 -12.81 -8.52 -4.66
CA VAL A 51 -11.89 -9.56 -4.17
C VAL A 51 -12.43 -10.17 -2.87
N ILE A 52 -12.89 -9.34 -1.93
CA ILE A 52 -13.47 -9.79 -0.66
C ILE A 52 -14.75 -10.62 -0.90
N GLU A 53 -15.61 -10.18 -1.81
CA GLU A 53 -16.84 -10.89 -2.19
C GLU A 53 -16.53 -12.27 -2.76
N ILE A 54 -15.57 -12.38 -3.68
CA ILE A 54 -15.16 -13.67 -4.24
C ILE A 54 -14.61 -14.60 -3.15
N LEU A 55 -13.77 -14.09 -2.24
CA LEU A 55 -13.25 -14.89 -1.13
C LEU A 55 -14.38 -15.37 -0.19
N ASN A 56 -15.38 -14.53 0.09
CA ASN A 56 -16.54 -14.92 0.87
C ASN A 56 -17.37 -16.01 0.16
N ILE A 57 -17.59 -15.89 -1.15
CA ILE A 57 -18.28 -16.93 -1.94
C ILE A 57 -17.52 -18.25 -1.85
N GLN A 58 -16.20 -18.23 -1.97
CA GLN A 58 -15.35 -19.42 -1.83
C GLN A 58 -15.45 -20.03 -0.42
N ILE A 59 -15.43 -19.20 0.64
CA ILE A 59 -15.62 -19.66 2.03
C ILE A 59 -16.98 -20.34 2.20
N GLU A 60 -18.05 -19.75 1.67
CA GLU A 60 -19.39 -20.32 1.77
C GLU A 60 -19.52 -21.65 1.02
N ASP A 61 -18.86 -21.79 -0.13
CA ASP A 61 -18.77 -23.08 -0.83
C ASP A 61 -18.05 -24.14 0.01
N TYR A 62 -16.89 -23.80 0.59
CA TYR A 62 -16.16 -24.70 1.48
C TYR A 62 -16.98 -25.11 2.71
N LYS A 63 -17.72 -24.17 3.33
CA LYS A 63 -18.62 -24.49 4.45
C LYS A 63 -19.72 -25.47 4.04
N ARG A 64 -20.25 -25.36 2.81
CA ARG A 64 -21.23 -26.35 2.29
C ARG A 64 -20.61 -27.72 2.11
N GLN A 65 -19.36 -27.80 1.62
CA GLN A 65 -18.65 -29.07 1.45
C GLN A 65 -18.42 -29.82 2.78
N LEU A 66 -18.30 -29.10 3.90
CA LEU A 66 -18.14 -29.70 5.24
C LEU A 66 -19.35 -30.54 5.69
N ASN A 67 -20.52 -30.32 5.08
CA ASN A 67 -21.78 -31.01 5.40
C ASN A 67 -21.97 -32.32 4.63
N PHE A 68 -21.01 -32.76 3.80
CA PHE A 68 -21.11 -34.02 3.08
C PHE A 68 -20.96 -35.22 4.03
N GLU A 69 -21.93 -36.15 3.96
CA GLU A 69 -22.10 -37.27 4.88
C GLU A 69 -20.92 -38.25 4.93
N HIS A 70 -20.15 -38.35 3.84
CA HIS A 70 -18.99 -39.25 3.72
C HIS A 70 -17.67 -38.51 3.51
N LEU A 71 -17.55 -37.29 4.04
CA LEU A 71 -16.33 -36.50 3.95
C LEU A 71 -15.19 -37.16 4.75
N LYS A 72 -14.10 -37.52 4.06
CA LYS A 72 -12.88 -38.03 4.70
C LYS A 72 -12.30 -37.00 5.67
N ARG A 73 -11.77 -37.48 6.81
CA ARG A 73 -11.19 -36.63 7.87
C ARG A 73 -10.07 -35.71 7.34
N GLU A 74 -9.19 -36.24 6.49
CA GLU A 74 -8.09 -35.47 5.90
C GLU A 74 -8.60 -34.30 5.05
N ARG A 75 -9.62 -34.58 4.21
CA ARG A 75 -10.28 -33.55 3.40
C ARG A 75 -10.99 -32.50 4.26
N ARG A 76 -11.55 -32.89 5.41
CA ARG A 76 -12.15 -31.94 6.36
C ARG A 76 -11.11 -30.94 6.87
N TYR A 77 -9.93 -31.40 7.28
CA TYR A 77 -8.85 -30.51 7.71
C TYR A 77 -8.38 -29.58 6.60
N ASP A 78 -8.25 -30.08 5.36
CA ASP A 78 -7.89 -29.24 4.23
C ASP A 78 -8.92 -28.12 4.02
N ILE A 79 -10.21 -28.44 4.05
CA ILE A 79 -11.28 -27.45 3.88
C ILE A 79 -11.26 -26.41 5.00
N GLU A 80 -11.10 -26.83 6.25
CA GLU A 80 -11.01 -25.93 7.41
C GLU A 80 -9.79 -24.98 7.31
N ASN A 81 -8.64 -25.49 6.84
CA ASN A 81 -7.46 -24.69 6.56
C ASN A 81 -7.72 -23.69 5.43
N GLN A 82 -8.39 -24.11 4.34
CA GLN A 82 -8.72 -23.25 3.21
C GLN A 82 -9.70 -22.12 3.61
N ILE A 83 -10.64 -22.39 4.51
CA ILE A 83 -11.52 -21.36 5.11
C ILE A 83 -10.68 -20.38 5.92
N SER A 84 -9.89 -20.89 6.86
CA SER A 84 -9.07 -20.06 7.78
C SER A 84 -8.10 -19.15 7.03
N ASN A 85 -7.46 -19.66 5.97
CA ASN A 85 -6.54 -18.89 5.13
C ASN A 85 -7.26 -17.74 4.41
N ARG A 86 -8.48 -17.94 3.92
CA ARG A 86 -9.26 -16.90 3.24
C ARG A 86 -9.81 -15.86 4.21
N GLU A 87 -10.27 -16.27 5.38
CA GLU A 87 -10.68 -15.33 6.44
C GLU A 87 -9.51 -14.43 6.87
N TYR A 88 -8.32 -15.02 7.01
CA TYR A 88 -7.10 -14.26 7.27
C TYR A 88 -6.75 -13.31 6.14
N ALA A 89 -6.84 -13.76 4.88
CA ALA A 89 -6.61 -12.91 3.71
C ALA A 89 -7.58 -11.73 3.66
N ILE A 90 -8.88 -11.95 3.88
CA ILE A 90 -9.90 -10.90 3.96
C ILE A 90 -9.54 -9.87 5.04
N LYS A 91 -9.14 -10.32 6.24
CA LYS A 91 -8.73 -9.40 7.32
C LYS A 91 -7.55 -8.52 6.91
N LYS A 92 -6.56 -9.08 6.21
CA LYS A 92 -5.39 -8.32 5.72
C LYS A 92 -5.76 -7.36 4.59
N ILE A 93 -6.59 -7.79 3.64
CA ILE A 93 -7.06 -6.97 2.52
C ILE A 93 -7.89 -5.78 3.01
N ASN A 94 -8.79 -6.00 3.99
CA ASN A 94 -9.53 -4.91 4.62
C ASN A 94 -8.61 -3.88 5.27
N LYS A 95 -7.57 -4.33 5.99
CA LYS A 95 -6.59 -3.41 6.56
C LYS A 95 -5.88 -2.59 5.47
N ILE A 96 -5.41 -3.25 4.41
CA ILE A 96 -4.76 -2.57 3.26
C ILE A 96 -5.71 -1.54 2.64
N ARG A 97 -6.99 -1.90 2.45
CA ARG A 97 -8.03 -1.01 1.90
C ARG A 97 -8.17 0.26 2.73
N ASP A 98 -8.35 0.09 4.04
CA ASP A 98 -8.63 1.20 4.95
C ASP A 98 -7.42 2.13 5.05
N ASP A 99 -6.21 1.57 5.21
CA ASP A 99 -4.94 2.31 5.22
C ASP A 99 -4.72 3.05 3.89
N TYR A 100 -5.01 2.40 2.75
CA TYR A 100 -4.87 2.98 1.42
C TYR A 100 -5.81 4.17 1.20
N PHE A 101 -7.11 4.02 1.44
CA PHE A 101 -8.06 5.10 1.22
C PHE A 101 -7.87 6.27 2.19
N TRP A 102 -7.44 5.99 3.43
CA TRP A 102 -7.04 7.02 4.37
C TRP A 102 -5.86 7.84 3.85
N ALA A 103 -4.81 7.16 3.34
CA ALA A 103 -3.65 7.81 2.75
C ALA A 103 -3.99 8.61 1.49
N GLU A 104 -4.85 8.10 0.61
CA GLU A 104 -5.33 8.80 -0.59
C GLU A 104 -6.12 10.06 -0.23
N GLU A 105 -6.98 10.00 0.79
CA GLU A 105 -7.73 11.17 1.25
C GLU A 105 -6.78 12.28 1.73
N LYS A 106 -5.79 11.93 2.56
CA LYS A 106 -4.77 12.88 3.02
C LYS A 106 -3.95 13.43 1.85
N TYR A 107 -3.59 12.58 0.89
CA TYR A 107 -2.85 13.02 -0.29
C TYR A 107 -3.67 13.96 -1.20
N ARG A 108 -4.98 13.73 -1.35
CA ARG A 108 -5.88 14.66 -2.04
C ARG A 108 -5.96 16.00 -1.33
N LYS A 109 -6.01 16.00 0.01
CA LYS A 109 -6.00 17.23 0.80
C LYS A 109 -4.70 18.02 0.60
N PHE A 110 -3.55 17.36 0.73
CA PHE A 110 -2.25 17.95 0.42
C PHE A 110 -2.20 18.55 -1.00
N ASN A 111 -2.74 17.83 -1.99
CA ASN A 111 -2.76 18.30 -3.37
C ASN A 111 -3.60 19.58 -3.55
N LYS A 112 -4.59 19.80 -2.70
CA LYS A 112 -5.46 20.98 -2.74
C LYS A 112 -4.85 22.17 -1.99
N GLU A 113 -4.20 21.92 -0.86
CA GLU A 113 -3.78 22.97 0.08
C GLU A 113 -2.31 23.36 -0.12
N ASP A 114 -1.42 22.40 -0.31
CA ASP A 114 0.04 22.62 -0.22
C ASP A 114 0.76 22.48 -1.56
N LYS A 115 0.10 21.88 -2.57
CA LYS A 115 0.73 21.57 -3.87
C LYS A 115 1.34 22.77 -4.57
N ALA A 116 0.69 23.93 -4.52
CA ALA A 116 1.21 25.15 -5.15
C ALA A 116 2.54 25.60 -4.51
N SER A 117 2.60 25.61 -3.17
CA SER A 117 3.82 25.93 -2.42
C SER A 117 4.89 24.86 -2.64
N PHE A 118 4.51 23.58 -2.62
CA PHE A 118 5.41 22.49 -2.96
C PHE A 118 6.00 22.66 -4.37
N ASP A 119 5.17 22.95 -5.38
CA ASP A 119 5.62 23.09 -6.76
C ASP A 119 6.48 24.34 -6.98
N LEU A 120 6.27 25.40 -6.20
CA LEU A 120 7.08 26.61 -6.30
C LEU A 120 8.47 26.43 -5.67
N TYR A 121 8.54 25.79 -4.50
CA TYR A 121 9.77 25.79 -3.69
C TYR A 121 10.54 24.47 -3.68
N ALA A 122 9.90 23.34 -3.93
CA ALA A 122 10.56 22.03 -3.86
C ALA A 122 11.60 21.88 -4.98
N GLY A 123 12.74 21.28 -4.63
CA GLY A 123 13.77 20.92 -5.59
C GLY A 123 13.25 19.94 -6.65
N GLN A 124 13.85 19.96 -7.83
CA GLN A 124 13.44 19.09 -8.94
C GLN A 124 13.59 17.61 -8.59
N GLU A 125 14.61 17.24 -7.81
CA GLU A 125 14.82 15.86 -7.35
C GLU A 125 13.63 15.37 -6.52
N VAL A 126 13.16 16.18 -5.56
CA VAL A 126 11.99 15.84 -4.72
C VAL A 126 10.74 15.65 -5.58
N LYS A 127 10.52 16.54 -6.55
CA LYS A 127 9.39 16.43 -7.48
C LYS A 127 9.47 15.14 -8.30
N ASN A 128 10.65 14.78 -8.79
CA ASN A 128 10.86 13.54 -9.54
C ASN A 128 10.60 12.31 -8.66
N LYS A 129 11.10 12.29 -7.42
CA LYS A 129 10.85 11.19 -6.47
C LYS A 129 9.38 11.07 -6.06
N LEU A 130 8.64 12.18 -5.99
CA LEU A 130 7.20 12.12 -5.76
C LEU A 130 6.45 11.51 -6.95
N ILE A 131 6.88 11.78 -8.18
CA ILE A 131 6.34 11.14 -9.38
C ILE A 131 6.62 9.64 -9.37
N GLU A 132 7.86 9.23 -9.08
CA GLU A 132 8.23 7.81 -8.96
C GLU A 132 7.39 7.10 -7.90
N PHE A 133 7.24 7.69 -6.72
CA PHE A 133 6.36 7.15 -5.67
C PHE A 133 4.92 6.99 -6.16
N ASN A 134 4.37 7.99 -6.86
CA ASN A 134 3.02 7.91 -7.40
C ASN A 134 2.87 6.81 -8.48
N VAL A 135 3.89 6.56 -9.29
CA VAL A 135 3.90 5.46 -10.26
C VAL A 135 3.90 4.12 -9.54
N VAL A 136 4.77 3.93 -8.54
CA VAL A 136 4.81 2.69 -7.74
C VAL A 136 3.47 2.46 -7.03
N LYS A 137 2.93 3.49 -6.38
CA LYS A 137 1.60 3.45 -5.76
C LYS A 137 0.51 2.98 -6.73
N LYS A 138 0.45 3.56 -7.93
CA LYS A 138 -0.52 3.18 -8.96
C LYS A 138 -0.30 1.74 -9.43
N ASN A 139 0.95 1.35 -9.66
CA ASN A 139 1.29 -0.01 -10.04
C ASN A 139 0.81 -1.03 -8.98
N THR A 140 0.99 -0.72 -7.70
CA THR A 140 0.55 -1.57 -6.60
C THR A 140 -0.99 -1.64 -6.49
N PHE A 141 -1.66 -0.49 -6.35
CA PHE A 141 -3.08 -0.47 -5.97
C PHE A 141 -4.05 -0.36 -7.15
N ILE A 142 -3.60 0.09 -8.32
CA ILE A 142 -4.42 0.16 -9.55
C ILE A 142 -4.10 -1.02 -10.45
N SER A 143 -2.83 -1.23 -10.79
CA SER A 143 -2.44 -2.34 -11.68
C SER A 143 -2.40 -3.69 -10.96
N GLY A 144 -2.43 -3.70 -9.62
CA GLY A 144 -2.39 -4.93 -8.83
C GLY A 144 -1.02 -5.60 -8.81
N LEU A 145 0.07 -4.87 -9.04
CA LEU A 145 1.41 -5.45 -9.00
C LEU A 145 1.84 -5.76 -7.56
N TYR A 146 2.53 -6.88 -7.41
CA TYR A 146 3.22 -7.26 -6.18
C TYR A 146 4.26 -6.20 -5.82
N VAL A 147 4.45 -5.96 -4.51
CA VAL A 147 5.45 -4.97 -4.06
C VAL A 147 6.85 -5.56 -3.96
N GLY A 148 7.02 -6.88 -4.01
CA GLY A 148 8.30 -7.58 -3.94
C GLY A 148 8.14 -9.08 -3.73
N GLU A 149 9.23 -9.79 -3.45
CA GLU A 149 9.21 -11.20 -3.06
C GLU A 149 9.33 -11.32 -1.53
N ASP A 150 8.39 -12.04 -0.90
CA ASP A 150 8.48 -12.43 0.52
C ASP A 150 9.62 -13.47 0.66
N PRO A 151 10.66 -13.30 1.52
CA PRO A 151 10.71 -12.42 2.69
C PRO A 151 11.66 -11.21 2.60
N ASP A 152 12.21 -10.89 1.43
CA ASP A 152 13.16 -9.78 1.31
C ASP A 152 12.44 -8.43 1.35
N SER A 153 12.21 -7.94 2.58
CA SER A 153 11.75 -6.57 2.85
C SER A 153 12.61 -5.50 2.16
N LEU A 154 13.89 -5.82 1.91
CA LEU A 154 14.83 -5.01 1.14
C LEU A 154 14.45 -4.85 -0.33
N ASN A 155 13.51 -5.65 -0.86
CA ASN A 155 13.00 -5.58 -2.23
C ASN A 155 11.59 -4.99 -2.35
N ASN A 156 11.03 -4.48 -1.25
CA ASN A 156 9.73 -3.84 -1.27
C ASN A 156 9.77 -2.50 -2.04
N SER A 157 9.22 -2.51 -3.26
CA SER A 157 9.20 -1.39 -4.18
C SER A 157 8.53 -0.13 -3.60
N ILE A 158 7.43 -0.28 -2.84
CA ILE A 158 6.77 0.89 -2.25
C ILE A 158 7.61 1.47 -1.12
N ASN A 159 8.21 0.65 -0.26
CA ASN A 159 9.09 1.14 0.81
C ASN A 159 10.35 1.80 0.23
N LYS A 160 10.96 1.22 -0.81
CA LYS A 160 12.07 1.86 -1.53
C LYS A 160 11.68 3.24 -2.06
N ALA A 161 10.50 3.36 -2.67
CA ALA A 161 10.02 4.64 -3.18
C ALA A 161 9.74 5.66 -2.07
N LYS A 162 9.17 5.22 -0.92
CA LYS A 162 8.99 6.06 0.27
C LYS A 162 10.34 6.59 0.77
N GLU A 163 11.31 5.71 0.97
CA GLU A 163 12.64 6.07 1.48
C GLU A 163 13.37 7.05 0.57
N GLN A 164 13.37 6.80 -0.75
CA GLN A 164 14.01 7.69 -1.72
C GLN A 164 13.35 9.08 -1.74
N LEU A 165 12.03 9.16 -1.65
CA LEU A 165 11.32 10.43 -1.55
C LEU A 165 11.66 11.16 -0.24
N ILE A 166 11.63 10.46 0.89
CA ILE A 166 11.98 11.04 2.20
C ILE A 166 13.41 11.57 2.22
N GLU A 167 14.36 10.79 1.70
CA GLU A 167 15.76 11.18 1.64
C GLU A 167 15.96 12.40 0.72
N SER A 168 15.28 12.44 -0.43
CA SER A 168 15.33 13.61 -1.31
C SER A 168 14.83 14.88 -0.61
N MET A 169 13.77 14.80 0.21
CA MET A 169 13.27 15.93 0.98
C MET A 169 14.26 16.39 2.07
N ARG A 170 14.94 15.46 2.75
CA ARG A 170 15.98 15.78 3.74
C ARG A 170 17.17 16.49 3.10
N ASN A 171 17.64 15.96 1.97
CA ASN A 171 18.73 16.56 1.19
C ASN A 171 18.34 17.95 0.68
N ASP A 172 17.09 18.11 0.23
CA ASP A 172 16.57 19.37 -0.29
C ASP A 172 16.51 20.50 0.77
N LEU A 173 16.31 20.13 2.04
CA LEU A 173 16.41 21.01 3.21
C LEU A 173 17.83 21.12 3.80
N LYS A 174 18.78 20.33 3.28
CA LYS A 174 20.16 20.18 3.81
C LYS A 174 20.16 19.81 5.30
N ILE A 175 19.34 18.84 5.68
CA ILE A 175 19.34 18.22 7.00
C ILE A 175 20.33 17.06 6.93
N GLU A 176 21.51 17.21 7.53
CA GLU A 176 22.50 16.12 7.62
C GLU A 176 22.01 15.03 8.60
N LYS A 177 22.35 13.76 8.31
CA LYS A 177 22.13 12.66 9.26
C LYS A 177 23.05 12.87 10.46
N SER A 178 22.46 13.06 11.64
CA SER A 178 23.17 12.96 12.93
C SER A 178 23.56 11.53 13.23
#